data_AF-X0UBA6-F1
#
_entry.id   AF-X0UBA6-F1
#
_cell.length_a   1.000
_cell.length_b   1.000
_cell.length_c   1.000
_cell.angle_alpha   90.00
_cell.angle_beta   90.00
_cell.angle_gamma   90.00
#
_symmetry.space_group_name_H-M   'P 1'
#
loop_
_entity.id
_entity.type
_entity.pdbx_description
1 polymer ?
#
loop_
_entity_poly.entity_id
_entity_poly.type
_entity_poly.pdbx_seq_one_letter_code
_entity_poly.pdbx_strand_id
1 'polypeptide(L)'
;MSLYGEWLAATIGNGDTSSDEVDLGRDYDFLEVIIPTITTGTLKCQTAEKTGGDYLDLGNTANTTASGTHNYHDVWELGGWQFIKIVASAAQGGERLIRVRGMRF
;
A
#
# COMPACT_ATOMS: atom_id res chain seq x y z
N MET A 1 18.29 -5.79 4.02
CA MET A 1 18.27 -7.19 3.57
C MET A 1 16.81 -7.46 3.22
N SER A 2 16.47 -7.56 1.94
CA SER A 2 15.09 -7.76 1.50
C SER A 2 14.63 -9.17 1.90
N LEU A 3 13.68 -9.27 2.83
CA LEU A 3 13.03 -10.52 3.19
C LEU A 3 11.86 -10.74 2.23
N TYR A 4 12.11 -11.56 1.21
CA TYR A 4 11.15 -11.86 0.14
C TYR A 4 9.86 -12.43 0.71
N GLY A 5 8.73 -11.86 0.28
CA GLY A 5 7.41 -12.37 0.66
C GLY A 5 7.15 -12.32 2.17
N GLU A 6 7.78 -11.41 2.91
CA GLU A 6 7.37 -11.05 4.27
C GLU A 6 6.35 -9.91 4.27
N TRP A 7 5.63 -9.79 5.39
CA TRP A 7 4.74 -8.67 5.64
C TRP A 7 5.57 -7.43 5.97
N LEU A 8 5.46 -6.41 5.13
CA LEU A 8 6.05 -5.10 5.34
C LEU A 8 4.98 -4.11 5.79
N ALA A 9 5.39 -3.05 6.50
CA ALA A 9 4.50 -2.00 6.95
C ALA A 9 4.61 -0.77 6.05
N ALA A 10 3.51 -0.41 5.39
CA ALA A 10 3.28 0.88 4.78
C ALA A 10 2.58 1.78 5.81
N THR A 11 3.36 2.56 6.56
CA THR A 11 2.85 3.42 7.62
C THR A 11 2.37 4.75 7.06
N ILE A 12 1.10 5.09 7.27
CA ILE A 12 0.59 6.46 7.06
C ILE A 12 0.64 7.17 8.41
N GLY A 13 1.39 8.27 8.48
CA GLY A 13 1.54 9.09 9.68
C GLY A 13 0.24 9.80 10.09
N ASN A 14 0.19 10.26 11.34
CA ASN A 14 -0.94 11.03 11.83
C ASN A 14 -1.02 12.39 11.11
N GLY A 15 -2.15 12.65 10.45
CA GLY A 15 -2.35 13.84 9.63
C GLY A 15 -1.86 13.70 8.19
N ASP A 16 -1.20 12.59 7.84
CA ASP A 16 -0.69 12.36 6.49
C ASP A 16 -1.73 11.66 5.60
N THR A 17 -1.51 11.78 4.28
CA THR A 17 -2.30 11.14 3.24
C THR A 17 -1.53 10.06 2.48
N SER A 18 -0.22 9.91 2.69
CA SER A 18 0.57 8.89 2.01
C SER A 18 1.46 8.14 2.97
N SER A 19 1.74 6.88 2.66
CA SER A 19 2.68 6.08 3.41
C SER A 19 4.12 6.41 3.05
N ASP A 20 5.03 5.93 3.90
CA ASP A 20 6.42 5.74 3.52
C ASP A 20 6.54 4.81 2.30
N GLU A 21 7.66 4.96 1.58
CA GLU A 21 8.05 4.04 0.52
C GLU A 21 8.26 2.63 1.08
N VAL A 22 7.67 1.64 0.41
CA VAL A 22 7.92 0.23 0.71
C VAL A 22 8.63 -0.42 -0.47
N ASP A 23 9.82 -0.95 -0.18
CA ASP A 23 10.58 -1.78 -1.09
C ASP A 23 10.26 -3.26 -0.84
N LEU A 24 9.57 -3.89 -1.81
CA LEU A 24 9.26 -5.32 -1.76
C LEU A 24 10.49 -6.20 -2.04
N GLY A 25 11.56 -5.60 -2.56
CA GLY A 25 12.86 -6.21 -2.85
C GLY A 25 12.91 -7.10 -4.08
N ARG A 26 11.78 -7.26 -4.78
CA ARG A 26 11.67 -7.82 -6.13
C ARG A 26 10.38 -7.33 -6.79
N ASP A 27 10.30 -7.50 -8.10
CA ASP A 27 9.09 -7.35 -8.90
C ASP A 27 8.06 -8.44 -8.58
N TYR A 28 6.86 -8.02 -8.18
CA TYR A 28 5.73 -8.89 -7.89
C TYR A 28 4.54 -8.56 -8.79
N ASP A 29 3.78 -9.60 -9.17
CA ASP A 29 2.60 -9.46 -10.02
C ASP A 29 1.38 -9.01 -9.21
N PHE A 30 1.30 -9.43 -7.94
CA PHE A 30 0.21 -9.12 -7.02
C PHE A 30 0.74 -8.58 -5.69
N LEU A 31 -0.10 -7.81 -5.00
CA LEU A 31 0.15 -7.26 -3.67
C LEU A 31 -0.96 -7.68 -2.72
N GLU A 32 -0.61 -8.47 -1.71
CA GLU A 32 -1.51 -8.74 -0.59
C GLU A 32 -1.49 -7.54 0.36
N VAL A 33 -2.67 -7.06 0.78
CA VAL A 33 -2.77 -5.91 1.70
C VAL A 33 -3.72 -6.21 2.86
N ILE A 34 -3.32 -5.81 4.06
CA ILE A 34 -4.16 -5.79 5.25
C ILE A 34 -4.27 -4.34 5.70
N ILE A 35 -5.49 -3.82 5.61
CA ILE A 35 -5.84 -2.43 5.89
C ILE A 35 -6.42 -2.37 7.32
N PRO A 36 -5.76 -1.68 8.26
CA PRO A 36 -6.33 -1.42 9.58
C PRO A 36 -7.51 -0.44 9.43
N THR A 37 -8.27 -0.25 10.51
CA THR A 37 -9.36 0.74 10.51
C THR A 37 -8.84 2.13 10.14
N ILE A 38 -9.28 2.65 8.99
CA ILE A 38 -8.99 4.02 8.57
C ILE A 38 -10.07 4.98 9.10
N THR A 39 -9.68 6.24 9.25
CA THR A 39 -10.53 7.29 9.81
C THR A 39 -11.62 7.67 8.80
N THR A 40 -11.19 8.09 7.61
CA THR A 40 -12.03 8.46 6.48
C THR A 40 -11.25 8.28 5.17
N GLY A 41 -11.97 8.25 4.06
CA GLY A 41 -11.40 8.20 2.71
C GLY A 41 -11.33 6.80 2.12
N THR A 42 -10.48 6.68 1.11
CA THR A 42 -10.22 5.49 0.30
C THR A 42 -8.72 5.35 0.15
N LEU A 43 -8.22 4.13 0.00
CA LEU A 43 -6.80 3.85 -0.22
C LEU A 43 -6.56 3.45 -1.66
N LYS A 44 -5.44 3.89 -2.23
CA LYS A 44 -4.90 3.49 -3.53
C LYS A 44 -3.44 3.09 -3.42
N CYS A 45 -2.97 2.24 -4.33
CA CYS A 45 -1.57 1.89 -4.49
C CYS A 45 -0.93 2.71 -5.60
N GLN A 46 0.25 3.28 -5.31
CA GLN A 46 1.12 3.89 -6.29
C GLN A 46 2.43 3.12 -6.40
N THR A 47 3.02 3.08 -7.58
CA THR A 47 4.27 2.35 -7.85
C THR A 47 5.32 3.24 -8.49
N ALA A 48 6.59 2.87 -8.34
CA ALA A 48 7.72 3.59 -8.94
C ALA A 48 8.76 2.63 -9.54
N GLU A 49 9.50 3.09 -10.56
CA GLU A 49 10.55 2.31 -11.25
C GLU A 49 11.82 2.16 -10.41
N LYS A 50 12.03 3.07 -9.45
CA LYS A 50 13.21 3.13 -8.60
C LYS A 50 12.85 3.71 -7.24
N THR A 51 13.66 3.39 -6.24
CA THR A 51 13.59 4.02 -4.91
C THR A 51 13.67 5.54 -5.04
N GLY A 52 12.78 6.25 -4.33
CA GLY A 52 12.67 7.72 -4.39
C GLY A 52 12.27 8.29 -5.75
N GLY A 53 11.74 7.46 -6.67
CA GLY A 53 11.27 7.89 -7.98
C GLY A 53 9.91 8.60 -7.95
N ASP A 54 9.43 8.94 -9.15
CA ASP A 54 8.06 9.45 -9.33
C ASP A 54 7.07 8.30 -9.21
N TYR A 55 6.12 8.43 -8.28
CA TYR A 55 5.11 7.43 -8.01
C TYR A 55 3.89 7.64 -8.93
N LEU A 56 3.55 6.60 -9.68
CA LEU A 56 2.45 6.59 -10.62
C LEU A 56 1.26 5.81 -10.05
N ASP A 57 0.06 6.27 -10.36
CA ASP A 57 -1.17 5.56 -10.02
C ASP A 57 -1.30 4.30 -10.90
N LEU A 58 -1.51 3.14 -10.27
CA LEU A 58 -1.90 1.92 -10.99
C LEU A 58 -3.32 2.11 -11.53
N GLY A 59 -3.44 2.23 -12.85
CA GLY A 59 -4.70 2.59 -13.54
C GLY A 59 -5.85 1.59 -13.41
N ASN A 60 -5.61 0.39 -12.84
CA ASN A 60 -6.66 -0.60 -12.60
C ASN A 60 -6.73 -0.95 -11.10
N THR A 61 -7.79 -0.46 -10.45
CA THR A 61 -8.39 -0.96 -9.21
C THR A 61 -7.48 -1.18 -7.99
N ALA A 62 -7.24 -0.09 -7.24
CA ALA A 62 -7.17 -0.15 -5.78
C ALA A 62 -8.12 0.91 -5.23
N ASN A 63 -9.42 0.60 -5.21
CA ASN A 63 -10.52 1.32 -4.57
C ASN A 63 -11.43 0.19 -4.08
N THR A 64 -11.80 0.02 -2.81
CA THR A 64 -12.25 1.00 -1.84
C THR A 64 -12.37 0.26 -0.51
N THR A 65 -11.83 0.79 0.58
CA THR A 65 -12.38 0.50 1.90
C THR A 65 -12.83 1.80 2.52
N ALA A 66 -14.14 1.98 2.62
CA ALA A 66 -14.74 3.10 3.32
C ALA A 66 -14.49 2.96 4.84
N SER A 67 -14.53 4.08 5.58
CA SER A 67 -14.31 4.09 7.03
C SER A 67 -15.08 2.98 7.74
N GLY A 68 -14.42 2.27 8.65
CA GLY A 68 -15.05 1.21 9.46
C GLY A 68 -14.83 -0.22 8.97
N THR A 69 -14.00 -0.45 7.95
CA THR A 69 -13.53 -1.80 7.64
C THR A 69 -12.49 -2.23 8.68
N HIS A 70 -12.93 -2.97 9.69
CA HIS A 70 -12.10 -3.48 10.78
C HIS A 70 -11.17 -4.59 10.26
N ASN A 71 -9.90 -4.28 9.99
CA ASN A 71 -8.89 -5.22 9.48
C ASN A 71 -9.33 -5.92 8.19
N TYR A 72 -9.50 -5.13 7.14
CA TYR A 72 -9.85 -5.65 5.82
C TYR A 72 -8.63 -6.23 5.12
N HIS A 73 -8.80 -7.38 4.49
CA HIS A 73 -7.77 -8.07 3.71
C HIS A 73 -8.18 -8.06 2.24
N ASP A 74 -7.21 -7.76 1.36
CA ASP A 74 -7.43 -7.65 -0.08
C ASP A 74 -6.18 -8.03 -0.86
N VAL A 75 -6.34 -8.27 -2.16
CA VAL A 75 -5.26 -8.54 -3.10
C VAL A 75 -5.36 -7.60 -4.29
N TRP A 76 -4.32 -6.82 -4.52
CA TRP A 76 -4.26 -5.84 -5.60
C TRP A 76 -3.32 -6.31 -6.71
N GLU A 77 -3.62 -5.94 -7.95
CA GLU A 77 -2.74 -6.17 -9.08
C GLU A 77 -1.59 -5.16 -9.00
N LEU A 78 -0.36 -5.68 -8.88
CA LEU A 78 0.82 -4.82 -8.80
C LEU A 78 1.43 -4.62 -10.17
N GLY A 79 1.35 -5.60 -11.08
CA GLY A 79 1.78 -5.47 -12.47
C GLY A 79 3.30 -5.55 -12.68
N GLY A 80 4.02 -6.20 -11.77
CA GLY A 80 5.46 -6.43 -11.88
C GLY A 80 6.32 -5.30 -11.31
N TRP A 81 5.82 -4.55 -10.32
CA TRP A 81 6.55 -3.46 -9.70
C TRP A 81 7.17 -3.88 -8.36
N GLN A 82 8.24 -3.19 -7.95
CA GLN A 82 8.95 -3.46 -6.69
C GLN A 82 8.70 -2.38 -5.63
N PHE A 83 8.70 -1.11 -6.02
CA PHE A 83 8.57 0.03 -5.09
C PHE A 83 7.13 0.53 -5.06
N ILE A 84 6.55 0.58 -3.87
CA ILE A 84 5.14 0.93 -3.69
C ILE A 84 4.93 1.99 -2.60
N LYS A 85 3.82 2.70 -2.71
CA LYS A 85 3.26 3.57 -1.67
C LYS A 85 1.76 3.41 -1.59
N ILE A 86 1.22 3.50 -0.38
CA ILE A 86 -0.22 3.52 -0.17
C ILE A 86 -0.66 4.95 0.10
N VAL A 87 -1.64 5.42 -0.66
CA VAL A 87 -2.15 6.79 -0.55
C VAL A 87 -3.60 6.76 -0.16
N ALA A 88 -3.92 7.47 0.91
CA ALA A 88 -5.27 7.78 1.34
C ALA A 88 -5.79 9.05 0.66
N SER A 89 -7.06 9.05 0.28
CA SER A 89 -7.74 10.26 -0.26
C SER A 89 -8.03 11.33 0.80
N ALA A 90 -7.85 11.02 2.09
CA ALA A 90 -8.01 11.95 3.20
C ALA A 90 -6.97 11.68 4.31
N ALA A 91 -6.64 12.72 5.07
CA ALA A 91 -5.70 12.65 6.18
C ALA A 91 -6.22 11.73 7.29
N GLN A 92 -5.32 10.94 7.90
CA GLN A 92 -5.70 9.98 8.93
C GLN A 92 -5.60 10.56 10.35
N GLY A 93 -6.63 10.32 11.16
CA GLY A 93 -6.68 10.69 12.59
C GLY A 93 -5.94 9.68 13.47
N GLY A 94 -4.63 9.57 13.26
CA GLY A 94 -3.72 8.65 13.93
C GLY A 94 -2.90 7.82 12.94
N GLU A 95 -1.81 7.25 13.43
CA GLU A 95 -0.95 6.36 12.64
C GLU A 95 -1.73 5.13 12.15
N ARG A 96 -1.52 4.76 10.89
CA ARG A 96 -2.14 3.59 10.25
C ARG A 96 -1.06 2.70 9.66
N LEU A 97 -0.90 1.53 10.26
CA LEU A 97 0.05 0.50 9.84
C LEU A 97 -0.62 -0.44 8.83
N ILE A 98 -0.50 -0.13 7.54
CA ILE A 98 -1.03 -0.97 6.48
C ILE A 98 0.00 -2.06 6.21
N ARG A 99 -0.38 -3.33 6.32
CA ARG A 99 0.55 -4.42 6.04
C ARG A 99 0.45 -4.82 4.59
N VAL A 100 1.58 -4.92 3.91
CA VAL A 100 1.67 -5.23 2.49
C VAL A 100 2.64 -6.38 2.28
N ARG A 101 2.38 -7.22 1.28
CA ARG A 101 3.23 -8.36 0.94
C ARG A 101 3.18 -8.63 -0.56
N GLY A 102 4.34 -8.71 -1.19
CA GLY A 102 4.43 -9.10 -2.60
C GLY A 102 4.10 -10.58 -2.81
N MET A 103 3.27 -10.89 -3.80
CA MET A 103 2.90 -12.24 -4.20
C MET A 103 3.18 -12.48 -5.68
N ARG A 104 3.68 -13.68 -5.99
CA ARG A 104 3.94 -14.15 -7.36
C ARG A 104 3.47 -15.61 -7.43
N PHE A 105 2.59 -15.89 -8.38
CA PHE A 105 2.14 -17.26 -8.68
C PHE A 105 3.09 -17.95 -9.66
#